data_AF-A0A264W5V1-F1
#
_entry.id   AF-A0A264W5V1-F1
#
_cell.length_a   1.000
_cell.length_b   1.000
_cell.length_c   1.000
_cell.angle_alpha   90.00
_cell.angle_beta   90.00
_cell.angle_gamma   90.00
#
_symmetry.space_group_name_H-M   'P 1'
#
loop_
_entity.id
_entity.type
_entity.pdbx_description
1 polymer ?
#
loop_
_entity_poly.entity_id
_entity_poly.type
_entity_poly.pdbx_seq_one_letter_code
_entity_poly.pdbx_strand_id
1 'polypeptide(L)'
;ENVQVKVAGGQSFLDATFNALQIDPIEGFQFVDAGTLSADELELRHHLIICQVYDQMTASEVKLTLMEKLPDDYEVVIVTAAGSRDEEIQAVP
;
A
#
# COMPACT_ATOMS: atom_id res chain seq x y z
N GLU A 1 25.97 28.17 -3.57
CA GLU A 1 25.13 28.44 -4.75
C GLU A 1 23.67 28.33 -4.33
N ASN A 2 22.80 29.26 -4.73
CA ASN A 2 21.36 29.22 -4.41
C ASN A 2 20.60 28.60 -5.58
N VAL A 3 20.14 27.36 -5.44
CA VAL A 3 19.27 26.69 -6.41
C VAL A 3 17.82 27.10 -6.11
N GLN A 4 17.10 27.64 -7.10
CA GLN A 4 15.66 27.85 -6.99
C GLN A 4 14.94 26.51 -7.17
N VAL A 5 14.34 26.01 -6.08
CA VAL A 5 13.46 24.84 -6.09
C VAL A 5 12.01 25.30 -6.14
N LYS A 6 11.24 24.77 -7.08
CA LYS A 6 9.78 24.96 -7.16
C LYS A 6 9.10 23.63 -6.92
N VAL A 7 8.37 23.52 -5.81
CA VAL A 7 7.52 22.36 -5.50
C VAL A 7 6.15 22.61 -6.11
N ALA A 8 5.69 21.70 -6.96
CA ALA A 8 4.34 21.70 -7.51
C ALA A 8 3.53 20.57 -6.86
N GLY A 9 2.21 20.75 -6.75
CA GLY A 9 1.32 19.67 -6.33
C GLY A 9 1.22 18.60 -7.42
N GLY A 10 1.31 17.33 -7.02
CA GLY A 10 0.97 16.18 -7.85
C GLY A 10 -0.38 15.59 -7.46
N GLN A 11 -1.01 14.84 -8.37
CA GLN A 11 -2.16 14.02 -8.02
C GLN A 11 -1.71 12.94 -7.03
N SER A 12 -2.49 12.76 -5.96
CA SER A 12 -2.19 11.75 -4.95
C SER A 12 -2.36 10.36 -5.54
N PHE A 13 -1.37 9.49 -5.36
CA PHE A 13 -1.52 8.08 -5.74
C PHE A 13 -2.63 7.41 -4.91
N LEU A 14 -2.85 7.85 -3.66
CA LEU A 14 -3.88 7.31 -2.77
C LEU A 14 -5.28 7.46 -3.37
N ASP A 15 -5.58 8.60 -3.99
CA ASP A 15 -6.89 8.82 -4.63
C ASP A 15 -7.11 7.81 -5.77
N ALA A 16 -6.05 7.51 -6.54
CA ALA A 16 -6.10 6.51 -7.58
C ALA A 16 -6.25 5.10 -6.99
N THR A 17 -5.52 4.78 -5.91
CA THR A 17 -5.62 3.49 -5.21
C THR A 17 -7.00 3.26 -4.59
N PHE A 18 -7.59 4.25 -3.94
CA PHE A 18 -8.94 4.15 -3.38
C PHE A 18 -9.97 3.90 -4.47
N ASN A 19 -9.86 4.60 -5.60
CA ASN A 19 -10.73 4.36 -6.75
C ASN A 19 -10.51 2.96 -7.35
N ALA A 20 -9.26 2.52 -7.52
CA ALA A 20 -8.95 1.19 -8.06
C ALA A 20 -9.53 0.07 -7.18
N LEU A 21 -9.38 0.21 -5.86
CA LEU A 21 -9.84 -0.77 -4.87
C LEU A 21 -11.30 -0.59 -4.43
N GLN A 22 -11.99 0.45 -4.91
CA GLN A 22 -13.35 0.81 -4.48
C GLN A 22 -13.46 1.00 -2.95
N ILE A 23 -12.44 1.60 -2.34
CA ILE A 23 -12.36 1.87 -0.90
C ILE A 23 -12.87 3.28 -0.60
N ASP A 24 -13.75 3.43 0.37
CA ASP A 24 -14.11 4.73 0.93
C ASP A 24 -13.15 5.08 2.09
N PRO A 25 -12.30 6.12 1.96
CA PRO A 25 -11.37 6.50 3.03
C PRO A 25 -12.07 6.95 4.32
N ILE A 26 -13.37 7.28 4.29
CA ILE A 26 -14.18 7.60 5.48
C ILE A 26 -14.32 6.39 6.41
N GLU A 27 -14.29 5.16 5.87
CA GLU A 27 -14.31 3.93 6.65
C GLU A 27 -13.05 3.75 7.51
N GLY A 28 -12.03 4.57 7.26
CA GLY A 28 -10.74 4.51 7.92
C GLY A 28 -9.77 3.62 7.16
N PHE A 29 -8.51 4.04 7.15
CA PHE A 29 -7.42 3.25 6.61
C PHE A 29 -6.13 3.52 7.39
N GLN A 30 -5.26 2.54 7.40
CA GLN A 30 -3.89 2.67 7.84
C GLN A 30 -2.99 2.67 6.62
N PHE A 31 -2.10 3.66 6.53
CA PHE A 31 -1.10 3.76 5.47
C PHE A 31 0.29 3.58 6.05
N VAL A 32 0.97 2.53 5.62
CA VAL A 32 2.25 2.10 6.21
C VAL A 32 3.31 1.91 5.14
N ASP A 33 4.56 2.04 5.57
CA ASP A 33 5.75 1.80 4.76
C ASP A 33 6.27 0.38 5.02
N ALA A 34 6.50 -0.38 3.95
CA ALA A 34 7.01 -1.74 4.05
C ALA A 34 8.39 -1.83 4.73
N GLY A 35 9.26 -0.83 4.57
CA GLY A 35 10.61 -0.83 5.14
C GLY A 35 10.67 -0.61 6.65
N THR A 36 9.57 -0.19 7.26
CA THR A 36 9.45 0.00 8.72
C THR A 36 8.23 -0.70 9.29
N LEU A 37 7.70 -1.70 8.58
CA LEU A 37 6.48 -2.41 8.97
C LEU A 37 6.71 -3.21 10.28
N SER A 38 5.77 -3.10 11.21
CA SER A 38 5.79 -3.84 12.47
C SER A 38 4.41 -4.45 12.74
N ALA A 39 4.36 -5.76 13.02
CA ALA A 39 3.11 -6.48 13.23
C ALA A 39 2.30 -5.94 14.42
N ASP A 40 2.96 -5.40 15.44
CA ASP A 40 2.30 -4.84 16.62
C ASP A 40 1.65 -3.49 16.38
N GLU A 41 2.02 -2.80 15.31
CA GLU A 41 1.45 -1.52 14.91
C GLU A 41 0.31 -1.67 13.89
N LEU A 42 0.07 -2.89 13.38
CA LEU A 42 -0.98 -3.15 12.39
C LEU A 42 -2.37 -3.17 13.02
N GLU A 43 -3.27 -2.35 12.47
CA GLU A 43 -4.69 -2.35 12.77
C GLU A 43 -5.46 -3.02 11.63
N LEU A 44 -5.93 -4.25 11.89
CA LEU A 44 -6.60 -5.09 10.89
C LEU A 44 -8.10 -4.83 10.75
N ARG A 45 -8.67 -3.92 11.56
CA ARG A 45 -10.11 -3.59 11.51
C ARG A 45 -10.47 -2.53 10.47
N HIS A 46 -9.47 -1.90 9.86
CA HIS A 46 -9.64 -0.89 8.82
C HIS A 46 -8.80 -1.27 7.59
N HIS A 47 -8.99 -0.57 6.46
CA HIS A 47 -8.23 -0.82 5.25
C HIS A 47 -6.72 -0.63 5.52
N LEU A 48 -5.88 -1.60 5.16
CA LEU A 48 -4.42 -1.50 5.32
C LEU A 48 -3.77 -1.33 3.95
N ILE A 49 -3.15 -0.17 3.71
CA ILE A 49 -2.41 0.12 2.48
C ILE A 49 -0.92 0.13 2.82
N ILE A 50 -0.20 -0.82 2.23
CA ILE A 50 1.26 -0.96 2.39
C ILE A 50 1.92 -0.42 1.12
N CYS A 51 2.69 0.65 1.25
CA CYS A 51 3.49 1.18 0.15
C CYS A 51 4.93 0.71 0.24
N GLN A 52 5.71 1.09 -0.77
CA GLN A 52 7.14 0.84 -0.85
C GLN A 52 7.54 -0.63 -1.04
N VAL A 53 6.64 -1.45 -1.56
CA VAL A 53 6.91 -2.86 -1.91
C VAL A 53 7.49 -2.94 -3.33
N TYR A 54 8.78 -2.65 -3.47
CA TYR A 54 9.41 -2.51 -4.79
C TYR A 54 10.08 -3.78 -5.32
N ASP A 55 10.39 -4.72 -4.43
CA ASP A 55 11.14 -5.92 -4.78
C ASP A 55 10.69 -7.15 -3.97
N GLN A 56 11.24 -8.30 -4.34
CA GLN A 56 10.92 -9.59 -3.75
C GLN A 56 11.33 -9.69 -2.27
N MET A 57 12.38 -8.98 -1.85
CA MET A 57 12.84 -9.01 -0.47
C MET A 57 11.83 -8.29 0.42
N THR A 58 11.48 -7.05 0.06
CA THR A 58 10.49 -6.27 0.80
C THR A 58 9.12 -6.95 0.78
N ALA A 59 8.70 -7.55 -0.34
CA ALA A 59 7.46 -8.32 -0.40
C ALA A 59 7.48 -9.54 0.55
N SER A 60 8.62 -10.22 0.67
CA SER A 60 8.78 -11.35 1.59
C SER A 60 8.73 -10.90 3.05
N GLU A 61 9.37 -9.78 3.39
CA GLU A 61 9.30 -9.19 4.73
C GLU A 61 7.86 -8.82 5.10
N VAL A 62 7.15 -8.12 4.21
CA VAL A 62 5.73 -7.79 4.39
C VAL A 62 4.89 -9.04 4.63
N LYS A 63 5.06 -10.09 3.81
CA LYS A 63 4.32 -11.35 3.98
C LYS A 63 4.59 -11.97 5.35
N LEU A 64 5.85 -12.07 5.76
CA LEU A 64 6.21 -12.63 7.07
C LEU A 64 5.61 -11.81 8.22
N THR A 65 5.65 -10.48 8.15
CA THR A 65 5.05 -9.60 9.16
C THR A 65 3.53 -9.75 9.23
N LEU A 66 2.85 -9.84 8.09
CA LEU A 66 1.40 -10.07 8.05
C LEU A 66 1.03 -11.44 8.64
N MET A 67 1.82 -12.48 8.36
CA MET A 67 1.61 -13.85 8.86
C MET A 67 1.73 -13.99 10.40
N GLU A 68 2.25 -12.98 11.11
CA GLU A 68 2.23 -12.96 12.57
C GLU A 68 0.82 -12.72 13.15
N LYS A 69 -0.07 -12.10 12.36
CA LYS A 69 -1.43 -11.71 12.77
C LYS A 69 -2.52 -12.31 11.88
N LEU A 70 -2.19 -12.72 10.65
CA LEU A 70 -3.09 -13.24 9.64
C LEU A 70 -2.69 -14.66 9.21
N PRO A 71 -3.67 -15.49 8.76
CA PRO A 71 -3.38 -16.78 8.12
C PRO A 71 -2.46 -16.65 6.90
N ASP A 72 -1.78 -17.74 6.53
CA ASP A 72 -0.87 -17.80 5.38
C ASP A 72 -1.58 -17.82 4.02
N ASP A 73 -2.89 -18.07 4.04
CA ASP A 73 -3.80 -18.02 2.89
C ASP A 73 -4.67 -16.76 2.86
N TYR A 74 -4.41 -15.79 3.75
CA TYR A 74 -5.15 -14.54 3.77
C TYR A 74 -4.90 -13.73 2.49
N GLU A 75 -5.97 -13.44 1.77
CA GLU A 75 -5.88 -12.75 0.49
C GLU A 75 -5.47 -11.29 0.66
N VAL A 76 -4.46 -10.87 -0.10
CA VAL A 76 -4.01 -9.48 -0.26
C VAL A 76 -4.14 -9.06 -1.71
N VAL A 77 -4.32 -7.77 -1.94
CA VAL A 77 -4.48 -7.22 -3.29
C VAL A 77 -3.25 -6.39 -3.67
N ILE A 78 -2.61 -6.76 -4.76
CA ILE A 78 -1.52 -6.01 -5.39
C ILE A 78 -2.13 -5.08 -6.43
N VAL A 79 -1.81 -3.79 -6.32
CA VAL A 79 -2.26 -2.76 -7.26
C VAL A 79 -1.04 -2.18 -7.97
N THR A 80 -1.02 -2.32 -9.30
CA THR A 80 0.03 -1.77 -10.17
C THR A 80 -0.55 -0.62 -10.99
N ALA A 81 0.18 0.48 -11.08
CA ALA A 81 -0.13 1.63 -11.93
C ALA A 81 -1.58 2.17 -11.80
N ALA A 82 -2.08 2.27 -10.56
CA ALA A 82 -3.42 2.75 -10.23
C ALA A 82 -3.79 4.06 -10.95
N GLY A 83 -5.00 4.11 -11.50
CA GLY A 83 -5.53 5.27 -12.22
C GLY A 83 -4.91 5.53 -13.59
N SER A 84 -4.05 4.63 -14.08
CA SER A 84 -3.43 4.72 -15.40
C SER A 84 -4.08 3.76 -16.41
N ARG A 85 -3.61 3.79 -17.66
CA ARG A 85 -4.05 2.83 -18.69
C ARG A 85 -3.47 1.43 -18.49
N ASP A 86 -2.42 1.33 -17.69
CA ASP A 86 -1.70 0.09 -17.37
C ASP A 86 -2.09 -0.43 -15.97
N GLU A 87 -3.23 0.03 -15.43
CA GLU A 87 -3.74 -0.42 -14.14
C GLU A 87 -3.96 -1.93 -14.12
N GLU A 88 -3.40 -2.59 -13.10
CA GLU A 88 -3.56 -4.02 -12.86
C GLU A 88 -3.85 -4.27 -11.38
N ILE A 89 -4.86 -5.09 -11.11
CA ILE A 89 -5.29 -5.46 -9.76
C ILE A 89 -5.26 -6.98 -9.68
N GLN A 90 -4.46 -7.52 -8.76
CA GLN A 90 -4.29 -8.95 -8.58
C GLN A 90 -4.47 -9.32 -7.11
N ALA A 91 -5.40 -10.24 -6.85
CA ALA A 91 -5.53 -10.89 -5.55
C ALA A 91 -4.55 -12.08 -5.44
N VAL A 92 -3.83 -12.17 -4.33
CA VAL A 92 -2.88 -13.24 -4.03
C VAL A 92 -2.99 -13.68 -2.56
N PRO A 93 -2.77 -14.96 -2.24
CA PRO A 93 -2.59 -15.43 -0.86
C PRO A 93 -1.15 -15.24 -0.33
#